data_AF-A0A945TYH0-F1
#
_entry.id   AF-A0A945TYH0-F1
#
_cell.length_a   1.000
_cell.length_b   1.000
_cell.length_c   1.000
_cell.angle_alpha   90.00
_cell.angle_beta   90.00
_cell.angle_gamma   90.00
#
_symmetry.space_group_name_H-M   'P 1'
#
loop_
_entity.id
_entity.type
_entity.pdbx_description
1 polymer ?
#
loop_
_entity_poly.entity_id
_entity_poly.type
_entity_poly.pdbx_seq_one_letter_code
_entity_poly.pdbx_strand_id
1 'polypeptide(L)'
;MDAQIDDLRAKGIDPYLMYPGNVDPHTGERREVNEKFFGEWEWHSDMSYMPAPPTFSLLHSRRVPTEGGDTGFCSQVLAARTLPTELRAKVEGRGIKHDSTYSSNGIIRPGGPLPWSPHKWVRQRSHSR
;
A
#
# COMPACT_ATOMS: atom_id res chain seq x y z
N MET A 1 2.22 -13.41 -11.67
CA MET A 1 2.39 -12.01 -12.11
C MET A 1 1.79 -11.86 -13.49
N ASP A 2 2.25 -12.64 -14.47
CA ASP A 2 1.78 -12.55 -15.86
C ASP A 2 0.28 -12.84 -16.03
N ALA A 3 -0.23 -13.92 -15.42
CA ALA A 3 -1.66 -14.24 -15.52
C ALA A 3 -2.60 -13.16 -14.93
N GLN A 4 -2.17 -12.42 -13.90
CA GLN A 4 -2.97 -11.33 -13.32
C GLN A 4 -2.92 -10.09 -14.21
N ILE A 5 -1.76 -9.78 -14.77
CA ILE A 5 -1.56 -8.70 -15.74
C ILE A 5 -2.42 -8.95 -16.98
N ASP A 6 -2.43 -10.18 -17.50
CA ASP A 6 -3.20 -10.56 -18.67
C ASP A 6 -4.71 -10.52 -18.42
N ASP A 7 -5.18 -10.95 -17.25
CA ASP A 7 -6.58 -10.83 -16.85
C ASP A 7 -7.04 -9.37 -16.74
N LEU A 8 -6.22 -8.49 -16.14
CA LEU A 8 -6.52 -7.06 -16.06
C LEU A 8 -6.59 -6.43 -17.46
N ARG A 9 -5.64 -6.76 -18.33
CA ARG A 9 -5.63 -6.29 -19.73
C ARG A 9 -6.85 -6.79 -20.51
N ALA A 10 -7.25 -8.05 -20.35
CA ALA A 10 -8.43 -8.61 -20.99
C ALA A 10 -9.73 -7.88 -20.57
N LYS A 11 -9.75 -7.31 -19.37
CA LYS A 11 -10.84 -6.46 -18.86
C LYS A 11 -10.73 -4.98 -19.27
N GLY A 12 -9.72 -4.62 -20.05
CA GLY A 12 -9.45 -3.22 -20.43
C GLY A 12 -8.90 -2.36 -19.29
N ILE A 13 -8.40 -2.98 -18.23
CA ILE A 13 -7.83 -2.30 -17.06
C ILE A 13 -6.32 -2.24 -17.23
N ASP A 14 -5.73 -1.05 -17.13
CA ASP A 14 -4.28 -0.91 -17.10
C ASP A 14 -3.73 -1.47 -15.77
N PRO A 15 -2.93 -2.53 -15.79
CA PRO A 15 -2.44 -3.19 -14.58
C PRO A 15 -1.46 -2.34 -13.77
N TYR A 16 -0.98 -1.23 -14.32
CA TYR A 16 -0.05 -0.31 -13.66
C TYR A 16 -0.71 1.00 -13.24
N LEU A 17 -2.00 1.18 -13.51
CA LEU A 17 -2.75 2.38 -13.15
C LEU A 17 -3.90 2.04 -12.21
N MET A 18 -3.86 2.62 -11.02
CA MET A 18 -4.92 2.50 -10.02
C MET A 18 -5.68 3.82 -9.90
N TYR A 19 -7.00 3.73 -9.72
CA TYR A 19 -7.87 4.88 -9.45
C TYR A 19 -8.39 4.83 -8.00
N PRO A 20 -7.63 5.35 -7.03
CA PRO A 20 -8.12 5.48 -5.66
C PRO A 20 -9.13 6.64 -5.59
N GLY A 21 -10.21 6.44 -4.84
CA GLY A 21 -11.25 7.45 -4.64
C GLY A 21 -12.65 7.01 -5.08
N ASN A 22 -13.65 7.77 -4.66
CA ASN A 22 -15.07 7.44 -4.86
C ASN A 22 -15.64 8.06 -6.13
N VAL A 23 -14.78 8.29 -7.12
CA VAL A 23 -15.14 8.88 -8.40
C VAL A 23 -14.87 7.84 -9.47
N ASP A 24 -15.87 7.55 -10.29
CA ASP A 24 -15.71 6.71 -11.46
C ASP A 24 -14.65 7.32 -12.40
N PRO A 25 -13.59 6.59 -12.76
CA PRO A 25 -12.51 7.16 -13.57
C PRO A 25 -12.89 7.39 -15.04
N HIS A 26 -13.99 6.82 -15.53
CA HIS A 26 -14.45 6.99 -16.90
C HIS A 26 -15.53 8.05 -17.01
N THR A 27 -16.51 8.06 -16.11
CA THR A 27 -17.64 9.01 -16.13
C THR A 27 -17.40 10.25 -15.27
N GLY A 28 -16.51 10.17 -14.28
CA GLY A 28 -16.30 11.23 -13.30
C GLY A 28 -17.42 11.33 -12.26
N GLU A 29 -18.40 10.42 -12.26
CA GLU A 29 -19.49 10.45 -11.29
C GLU A 29 -19.03 9.99 -9.91
N ARG A 30 -19.50 10.70 -8.88
CA ARG A 30 -19.24 10.33 -7.48
C ARG A 30 -20.16 9.17 -7.09
N ARG A 31 -19.60 8.20 -6.37
CA ARG A 31 -20.33 7.09 -5.75
C ARG A 31 -20.35 7.29 -4.24
N GLU A 32 -21.47 6.94 -3.60
CA GLU A 32 -21.49 6.83 -2.14
C GLU A 32 -20.70 5.60 -1.71
N VAL A 33 -19.88 5.78 -0.68
CA VAL A 33 -18.97 4.78 -0.16
C VAL A 33 -19.01 4.82 1.36
N ASN A 34 -18.78 3.69 2.01
CA ASN A 34 -18.67 3.66 3.47
C ASN A 34 -17.31 4.19 3.94
N GLU A 35 -17.18 4.42 5.25
CA GLU A 35 -15.98 5.00 5.88
C GLU A 35 -14.70 4.18 5.68
N LYS A 36 -14.82 2.86 5.44
CA LYS A 36 -13.68 1.93 5.31
C LYS A 36 -13.30 1.63 3.85
N PHE A 37 -13.98 2.25 2.90
CA PHE A 37 -14.03 1.79 1.52
C PHE A 37 -12.68 1.72 0.81
N PHE A 38 -11.75 2.63 1.12
CA PHE A 38 -10.44 2.68 0.44
C PHE A 38 -9.30 2.01 1.23
N GLY A 39 -9.37 2.01 2.56
CA GLY A 39 -8.25 1.62 3.42
C GLY A 39 -6.96 2.44 3.28
N GLU A 40 -6.89 3.38 2.34
CA GLU A 40 -5.80 4.35 2.15
C GLU A 40 -5.69 5.40 3.29
N TRP A 41 -6.57 5.31 4.29
CA TRP A 41 -6.59 6.21 5.44
C TRP A 41 -5.58 5.79 6.52
N GLU A 42 -5.07 4.56 6.44
CA GLU A 42 -4.07 4.04 7.38
C GLU A 42 -2.64 4.29 6.86
N TRP A 43 -1.72 4.53 7.78
CA TRP A 43 -0.30 4.69 7.45
C TRP A 43 0.26 3.43 6.81
N HIS A 44 0.78 3.56 5.59
CA HIS A 44 1.34 2.44 4.87
C HIS A 44 2.52 2.86 3.98
N SER A 45 3.18 1.84 3.42
CA SER A 45 4.11 1.98 2.30
C SER A 45 3.61 1.08 1.18
N ASP A 46 3.43 1.65 0.00
CA ASP A 46 2.90 0.98 -1.19
C ASP A 46 3.60 -0.35 -1.44
N MET A 47 2.80 -1.41 -1.59
CA MET A 47 3.25 -2.74 -2.00
C MET A 47 4.45 -3.28 -1.20
N SER A 48 4.60 -2.90 0.07
CA SER A 48 5.71 -3.35 0.93
C SER A 48 5.80 -4.88 1.10
N TYR A 49 4.72 -5.61 0.80
CA TYR A 49 4.69 -7.07 0.78
C TYR A 49 5.35 -7.70 -0.46
N MET A 50 5.64 -6.92 -1.50
CA MET A 50 6.30 -7.44 -2.70
C MET A 50 7.80 -7.69 -2.43
N PRO A 51 8.40 -8.73 -3.02
CA PRO A 51 9.84 -8.99 -2.86
C PRO A 51 10.72 -7.82 -3.32
N ALA A 52 10.26 -7.09 -4.34
CA ALA A 52 10.83 -5.85 -4.82
C ALA A 52 9.72 -4.78 -4.83
N PRO A 53 9.57 -4.00 -3.74
CA PRO A 53 8.62 -2.90 -3.67
C PRO A 53 8.97 -1.80 -4.69
N PRO A 54 7.99 -0.96 -5.10
CA PRO A 54 8.24 0.17 -5.97
C PRO A 54 9.21 1.17 -5.33
N THR A 55 10.06 1.79 -6.15
CA THR A 55 10.99 2.84 -5.70
C THR A 55 10.30 4.19 -5.54
N PHE A 56 9.26 4.44 -6.34
CA PHE A 56 8.50 5.70 -6.34
C PHE A 56 7.04 5.43 -6.66
N SER A 57 6.19 6.31 -6.15
CA SER A 57 4.76 6.37 -6.45
C SER A 57 4.43 7.73 -7.06
N LEU A 58 3.55 7.76 -8.05
CA LEU A 58 3.06 8.98 -8.68
C LEU A 58 1.55 9.07 -8.43
N LEU A 59 1.09 10.18 -7.85
CA LEU A 59 -0.31 10.44 -7.58
C LEU A 59 -0.77 11.68 -8.35
N HIS A 60 -1.88 11.57 -9.07
CA HIS A 60 -2.46 12.65 -9.86
C HIS A 60 -3.94 12.83 -9.52
N SER A 61 -4.29 13.99 -8.95
CA SER A 61 -5.65 14.31 -8.53
C SER A 61 -6.53 14.70 -9.70
N ARG A 62 -7.58 13.91 -9.95
CA ARG A 62 -8.59 14.19 -11.01
C ARG A 62 -9.77 15.00 -10.53
N ARG A 63 -10.19 14.78 -9.28
CA ARG A 63 -11.19 15.57 -8.56
C ARG A 63 -10.75 15.68 -7.12
N VAL A 64 -10.86 16.88 -6.56
CA VAL A 64 -10.46 17.18 -5.19
C VAL A 64 -11.72 17.62 -4.43
N PRO A 65 -12.00 17.08 -3.23
CA PRO A 65 -13.12 17.55 -2.43
C PRO A 65 -12.89 19.02 -2.01
N THR A 66 -13.98 19.74 -1.73
CA THR A 66 -13.89 21.13 -1.26
C THR A 66 -13.30 21.26 0.14
N GLU A 67 -13.36 20.18 0.93
CA GLU A 67 -12.84 20.09 2.29
C GLU A 67 -12.18 18.73 2.52
N GLY A 68 -11.04 18.71 3.21
CA GLY A 68 -10.26 17.50 3.52
C GLY A 68 -9.61 16.87 2.28
N GLY A 69 -9.40 15.54 2.33
CA GLY A 69 -8.74 14.81 1.25
C GLY A 69 -7.22 14.95 1.21
N ASP A 70 -6.63 15.42 2.30
CA ASP A 70 -5.17 15.59 2.42
C ASP A 70 -4.43 14.25 2.33
N THR A 71 -3.25 14.29 1.72
CA THR A 71 -2.31 13.16 1.71
C THR A 71 -1.16 13.46 2.67
N GLY A 72 -1.09 12.72 3.77
CA GLY A 72 -0.02 12.83 4.75
C GLY A 72 1.21 12.00 4.37
N PHE A 73 2.41 12.54 4.61
CA PHE A 73 3.68 11.83 4.42
C PHE A 73 4.49 11.80 5.72
N CYS A 74 5.14 10.68 5.99
CA CYS A 74 6.02 10.52 7.16
C CYS A 74 7.39 9.96 6.73
N SER A 75 8.45 10.74 6.96
CA SER A 75 9.81 10.33 6.62
C SER A 75 10.32 9.24 7.57
N GLN A 76 10.33 7.99 7.09
CA GLN A 76 10.87 6.86 7.85
C GLN A 76 12.39 6.97 8.07
N VAL A 77 13.10 7.68 7.19
CA VAL A 77 14.53 7.98 7.38
C VAL A 77 14.73 8.89 8.58
N LEU A 78 13.93 9.97 8.69
CA LEU A 78 14.03 10.87 9.84
C LEU A 78 13.58 10.16 11.12
N ALA A 79 12.45 9.45 11.09
CA ALA A 79 11.94 8.68 12.22
C ALA A 79 12.98 7.69 12.76
N ALA A 80 13.69 6.98 11.87
CA ALA A 80 14.80 6.13 12.26
C ALA A 80 15.92 6.95 12.90
N ARG A 81 16.39 8.03 12.26
CA ARG A 81 17.51 8.86 12.75
C ARG A 81 17.24 9.49 14.12
N THR A 82 15.99 9.85 14.43
CA THR A 82 15.59 10.47 15.70
C THR A 82 15.14 9.46 16.76
N LEU A 83 15.18 8.16 16.45
CA LEU A 83 14.73 7.13 17.39
C LEU A 83 15.64 7.09 18.63
N PRO A 84 15.09 7.15 19.86
CA PRO A 84 15.86 7.02 21.10
C PRO A 84 16.74 5.78 21.09
N THR A 85 17.98 5.89 21.60
CA THR A 85 18.99 4.82 21.56
C THR A 85 18.48 3.49 22.12
N GLU A 86 17.73 3.54 23.21
CA GLU A 86 17.14 2.38 23.86
C GLU A 86 16.04 1.70 23.01
N LEU A 87 15.24 2.47 22.25
CA LEU A 87 14.29 1.90 21.29
C LEU A 87 15.00 1.33 20.07
N ARG A 88 16.03 2.03 19.57
CA ARG A 88 16.87 1.55 18.48
C ARG A 88 17.49 0.20 18.83
N ALA A 89 18.09 0.07 20.00
CA ALA A 89 18.68 -1.19 20.47
C ALA A 89 17.64 -2.34 20.53
N LYS A 90 16.39 -2.03 20.86
CA LYS A 90 15.30 -3.04 20.90
C LYS A 90 14.89 -3.51 19.51
N VAL A 91 14.93 -2.66 18.49
CA VAL A 91 14.45 -2.99 17.13
C VAL A 91 15.55 -3.42 16.18
N GLU A 92 16.81 -3.10 16.49
CA GLU A 92 17.97 -3.48 15.70
C GLU A 92 18.01 -5.01 15.51
N GLY A 93 18.28 -5.46 14.28
CA GLY A 93 18.30 -6.88 13.93
C GLY A 93 16.93 -7.58 13.84
N ARG A 94 15.82 -6.89 14.15
CA ARG A 94 14.46 -7.44 13.95
C ARG A 94 14.00 -7.30 12.49
N GLY A 95 13.17 -8.24 12.07
CA GLY A 95 12.43 -8.17 10.81
C GLY A 95 10.96 -7.86 11.05
N ILE A 96 10.27 -7.40 10.00
CA ILE A 96 8.80 -7.26 9.95
C ILE A 96 8.31 -8.12 8.78
N LYS A 97 7.20 -8.83 8.96
CA LYS A 97 6.51 -9.53 7.88
C LYS A 97 5.49 -8.58 7.26
N HIS A 98 5.71 -8.20 6.00
CA HIS A 98 4.71 -7.51 5.19
C HIS A 98 3.93 -8.56 4.40
N ASP A 99 2.61 -8.59 4.57
CA ASP A 99 1.75 -9.64 4.03
C ASP A 99 0.61 -9.03 3.21
N SER A 100 0.31 -9.63 2.06
CA SER A 100 -0.68 -9.14 1.11
C SER A 100 -2.09 -9.66 1.36
N THR A 101 -2.28 -10.55 2.34
CA THR A 101 -3.58 -11.11 2.71
C THR A 101 -4.52 -10.01 3.21
N TYR A 102 -3.99 -8.99 3.89
CA TYR A 102 -4.78 -7.86 4.38
C TYR A 102 -4.59 -6.63 3.48
N SER A 103 -5.66 -5.90 3.20
CA SER A 103 -5.57 -4.53 2.71
C SER A 103 -5.17 -3.57 3.83
N SER A 104 -4.86 -2.34 3.45
CA SER A 104 -4.44 -1.27 4.35
C SER A 104 -5.45 -0.95 5.46
N ASN A 105 -6.71 -1.37 5.34
CA ASN A 105 -7.76 -1.28 6.39
C ASN A 105 -7.91 -2.54 7.26
N GLY A 106 -6.98 -3.49 7.18
CA GLY A 106 -7.03 -4.75 7.93
C GLY A 106 -8.08 -5.75 7.45
N ILE A 107 -8.74 -5.52 6.31
CA ILE A 107 -9.71 -6.46 5.72
C ILE A 107 -8.96 -7.49 4.85
N ILE A 108 -9.40 -8.75 4.86
CA ILE A 108 -8.82 -9.77 3.97
C ILE A 108 -9.14 -9.41 2.51
N ARG A 109 -8.12 -9.40 1.65
CA ARG A 109 -8.31 -9.12 0.22
C ARG A 109 -9.16 -10.22 -0.43
N PRO A 110 -10.24 -9.88 -1.16
CA PRO A 110 -11.08 -10.87 -1.83
C PRO A 110 -10.27 -11.76 -2.77
N GLY A 111 -10.41 -13.08 -2.63
CA GLY A 111 -9.68 -14.06 -3.44
C GLY A 111 -8.19 -14.23 -3.07
N GLY A 112 -7.71 -13.57 -2.02
CA GLY A 112 -6.35 -13.76 -1.50
C GLY A 112 -6.17 -15.13 -0.84
N PRO A 113 -4.98 -15.75 -0.93
CA PRO A 113 -4.70 -16.95 -0.16
C PRO A 113 -4.81 -16.64 1.34
N LEU A 114 -5.35 -17.60 2.12
CA LEU A 114 -5.27 -17.57 3.58
C LEU A 114 -3.80 -17.36 3.97
N PRO A 115 -3.52 -16.58 5.04
CA PRO A 115 -2.16 -16.19 5.33
C PRO A 115 -1.34 -17.45 5.58
N TRP A 116 -0.38 -17.72 4.67
CA TRP A 116 0.60 -18.78 4.90
C TRP A 116 1.33 -18.41 6.18
N SER A 117 1.45 -19.38 7.09
CA SER A 117 1.65 -19.24 8.55
C SER A 117 2.42 -17.99 9.02
N PRO A 118 2.21 -17.51 10.27
CA PRO A 118 2.84 -16.30 10.80
C PRO A 118 4.38 -16.19 10.70
N HIS A 119 5.07 -17.26 10.31
CA HIS A 119 6.48 -17.50 10.60
C HIS A 119 7.44 -17.39 9.41
N LYS A 120 6.98 -17.19 8.16
CA LYS A 120 7.92 -16.97 7.04
C LYS A 120 8.22 -15.50 6.83
N TRP A 121 9.48 -15.16 7.08
CA TRP A 121 10.07 -13.86 6.83
C TRP A 121 10.52 -13.77 5.37
N VAL A 122 10.13 -12.70 4.68
CA VAL A 122 10.86 -12.23 3.49
C VAL A 122 11.73 -11.08 3.98
N ARG A 123 13.03 -11.31 4.09
CA ARG A 123 13.99 -10.23 4.34
C ARG A 123 13.99 -9.33 3.10
N GLN A 124 13.39 -8.14 3.20
CA GLN A 124 13.59 -7.12 2.17
C GLN A 124 15.09 -6.85 2.09
N ARG A 125 15.67 -7.01 0.89
CA ARG A 125 17.08 -6.69 0.68
C ARG A 125 17.25 -5.19 0.91
N SER A 126 18.26 -4.82 1.68
CA SER A 126 18.71 -3.44 1.77
C SER A 126 19.02 -2.97 0.35
N HIS A 127 18.36 -1.92 -0.12
CA HIS A 127 18.87 -1.16 -1.26
C HIS A 127 20.19 -0.54 -0.77
N SER A 128 21.32 -1.08 -1.21
CA SER A 128 22.60 -0.39 -1.09
C SER A 128 22.45 0.93 -1.84
N ARG A 129 22.64 2.02 -1.10
CA ARG A 129 22.83 3.35 -1.69
C ARG A 129 24.06 3.35 -2.59
#